data_AF-J3AMS1-F1
#
_entry.id   AF-J3AMS1-F1
#
_cell.length_a   1.000
_cell.length_b   1.000
_cell.length_c   1.000
_cell.angle_alpha   90.00
_cell.angle_beta   90.00
_cell.angle_gamma   90.00
#
_symmetry.space_group_name_H-M   'P 1'
#
loop_
_entity.id
_entity.type
_entity.pdbx_description
1 polymer ?
#
loop_
_entity_poly.entity_id
_entity_poly.type
_entity_poly.pdbx_seq_one_letter_code
_entity_poly.pdbx_strand_id
1 'polypeptide(L)'
;MSVAARWFQAEFKGDVFYAVKANPSPWVLRELVDAGVRSFDVASLNEIELVSEHAPGSRMAFMHPVKSRVAISAAYFDHGVRTFSFDTHEELAKIL
;
A
#
# COMPACT_ATOMS: atom_id res chain seq x y z
N MET A 1 16.51 -5.34 7.90
CA MET A 1 15.52 -4.63 7.07
C MET A 1 16.08 -3.34 6.47
N SER A 2 16.57 -2.39 7.27
CA SER A 2 16.98 -1.06 6.79
C SER A 2 18.10 -1.05 5.72
N VAL A 3 19.11 -1.93 5.82
CA VAL A 3 20.18 -2.04 4.80
C VAL A 3 19.64 -2.49 3.44
N ALA A 4 18.79 -3.52 3.43
CA ALA A 4 18.20 -4.04 2.19
C ALA A 4 17.26 -3.03 1.54
N ALA A 5 16.46 -2.31 2.34
CA ALA A 5 15.57 -1.26 1.85
C ALA A 5 16.35 -0.13 1.16
N ARG A 6 17.41 0.38 1.82
CA ARG A 6 18.27 1.44 1.25
C ARG A 6 18.98 0.99 -0.02
N TRP A 7 19.52 -0.24 -0.03
CA TRP A 7 20.17 -0.78 -1.22
C TRP A 7 19.19 -0.87 -2.40
N PHE A 8 18.00 -1.40 -2.18
CA PHE A 8 17.01 -1.55 -3.25
C PHE A 8 16.55 -0.19 -3.80
N GLN A 9 16.33 0.80 -2.93
CA GLN A 9 16.00 2.15 -3.36
C GLN A 9 17.11 2.84 -4.15
N ALA A 10 18.39 2.55 -3.84
CA ALA A 10 19.52 3.12 -4.54
C ALA A 10 19.71 2.51 -5.94
N GLU A 11 19.48 1.20 -6.07
CA GLU A 11 19.81 0.47 -7.31
C GLU A 11 18.61 0.23 -8.24
N PHE A 12 17.38 0.26 -7.73
CA PHE A 12 16.18 0.10 -8.55
C PHE A 12 15.70 1.45 -9.10
N LYS A 13 15.72 1.59 -10.43
CA LYS A 13 15.27 2.80 -11.14
C LYS A 13 13.76 2.84 -11.34
N GLY A 14 12.99 2.76 -10.25
CA GLY A 14 11.53 2.83 -10.29
C GLY A 14 10.91 3.05 -8.90
N ASP A 15 9.59 3.19 -8.87
CA ASP A 15 8.87 3.33 -7.60
C ASP A 15 8.93 2.02 -6.80
N VAL A 16 9.37 2.09 -5.55
CA VAL A 16 9.48 0.94 -4.65
C VAL A 16 8.27 0.90 -3.72
N PHE A 17 7.48 -0.17 -3.82
CA PHE A 17 6.35 -0.44 -2.93
C PHE A 17 6.65 -1.64 -2.04
N TYR A 18 6.56 -1.47 -0.72
CA TYR A 18 6.66 -2.59 0.21
C TYR A 18 5.32 -3.32 0.29
N ALA A 19 5.31 -4.63 0.06
CA ALA A 19 4.12 -5.46 0.19
C ALA A 19 3.81 -5.75 1.66
N VAL A 20 2.75 -5.15 2.20
CA VAL A 20 2.40 -5.23 3.64
C VAL A 20 2.08 -6.66 4.07
N LYS A 21 1.44 -7.44 3.20
CA LYS A 21 1.17 -8.87 3.41
C LYS A 21 2.41 -9.71 3.74
N ALA A 22 3.61 -9.25 3.37
CA ALA A 22 4.85 -9.97 3.67
C ALA A 22 5.18 -9.92 5.17
N ASN A 23 4.94 -8.78 5.81
CA ASN A 23 5.03 -8.64 7.27
C ASN A 23 4.25 -7.38 7.73
N PRO A 24 3.02 -7.55 8.25
CA PRO A 24 2.19 -6.43 8.70
C PRO A 24 2.54 -5.95 10.12
N SER A 25 3.73 -6.26 10.65
CA SER A 25 4.10 -5.78 11.98
C SER A 25 4.24 -4.24 12.00
N PRO A 26 3.57 -3.54 12.93
CA PRO A 26 3.73 -2.09 13.12
C PRO A 26 5.19 -1.64 13.23
N TRP A 27 6.02 -2.44 13.88
CA TRP A 27 7.45 -2.15 14.02
C TRP A 27 8.15 -2.19 12.66
N VAL A 28 7.84 -3.17 11.80
CA VAL A 28 8.43 -3.24 10.45
C VAL A 28 8.04 -2.04 9.61
N LEU A 29 6.76 -1.63 9.65
CA LEU A 29 6.30 -0.47 8.88
C LEU A 29 7.02 0.81 9.28
N ARG A 30 7.19 1.06 10.59
CA ARG A 30 7.93 2.22 11.10
C ARG A 30 9.41 2.18 10.68
N GLU A 31 10.08 1.05 10.84
CA GLU A 31 11.48 0.89 10.44
C GLU A 31 11.69 1.10 8.92
N LEU A 32 10.72 0.69 8.10
CA LEU A 32 10.76 0.92 6.66
C LEU A 32 10.61 2.41 6.33
N VAL A 33 9.70 3.11 7.01
CA VAL A 33 9.55 4.57 6.89
C VAL A 33 10.83 5.27 7.33
N ASP A 34 11.43 4.87 8.44
CA ASP A 34 12.70 5.45 8.91
C ASP A 34 13.85 5.16 7.94
N ALA A 35 13.81 4.03 7.24
CA ALA A 35 14.75 3.69 6.19
C ALA A 35 14.49 4.41 4.84
N GLY A 36 13.45 5.24 4.75
CA GLY A 36 13.12 6.04 3.56
C GLY A 36 12.07 5.43 2.64
N VAL A 37 11.43 4.31 3.00
CA VAL A 37 10.27 3.79 2.25
C VAL A 37 9.08 4.73 2.43
N ARG A 38 8.42 5.05 1.33
CA ARG A 38 7.29 5.99 1.29
C ARG A 38 6.07 5.44 0.54
N SER A 39 6.16 4.23 0.01
CA SER A 39 5.09 3.61 -0.77
C SER A 39 4.84 2.16 -0.33
N PHE A 40 3.57 1.79 -0.25
CA PHE A 40 3.12 0.49 0.27
C PHE A 40 2.09 -0.16 -0.68
N ASP A 41 2.33 -1.42 -0.97
CA ASP A 41 1.37 -2.31 -1.64
C ASP A 41 0.50 -2.96 -0.57
N VAL A 42 -0.80 -2.68 -0.66
CA VAL A 42 -1.84 -3.11 0.29
C VAL A 42 -2.90 -3.92 -0.43
N ALA A 43 -3.34 -5.00 0.20
CA ALA A 43 -4.27 -5.98 -0.35
C ALA A 43 -5.59 -6.10 0.44
N SER A 44 -5.77 -5.32 1.50
CA SER A 44 -7.03 -5.27 2.26
C SER A 44 -7.24 -3.92 2.94
N LEU A 45 -8.48 -3.67 3.39
CA LEU A 45 -8.78 -2.46 4.18
C LEU A 45 -8.00 -2.43 5.50
N ASN A 46 -7.85 -3.57 6.18
CA ASN A 46 -7.06 -3.66 7.41
C ASN A 46 -5.59 -3.25 7.18
N GLU A 47 -5.01 -3.62 6.03
CA GLU A 47 -3.64 -3.21 5.69
C GLU A 47 -3.55 -1.71 5.37
N ILE A 48 -4.59 -1.14 4.74
CA ILE A 48 -4.69 0.31 4.51
C ILE A 48 -4.76 1.07 5.83
N GLU A 49 -5.60 0.62 6.75
CA GLU A 49 -5.74 1.20 8.10
C GLU A 49 -4.41 1.13 8.85
N LEU A 50 -3.76 -0.03 8.83
CA LEU A 50 -2.47 -0.25 9.48
C LEU A 50 -1.36 0.67 8.93
N VAL A 51 -1.26 0.82 7.60
CA VAL A 51 -0.30 1.74 6.98
C VAL A 51 -0.67 3.19 7.29
N SER A 52 -1.95 3.53 7.29
CA SER A 52 -2.41 4.89 7.65
C SER A 52 -2.02 5.27 9.08
N GLU A 53 -2.09 4.31 10.01
CA GLU A 53 -1.74 4.51 11.42
C GLU A 53 -0.21 4.59 11.63
N HIS A 54 0.57 3.70 11.01
CA HIS A 54 1.99 3.53 11.32
C HIS A 54 2.97 4.12 10.31
N ALA A 55 2.47 4.53 9.14
CA ALA A 55 3.24 5.15 8.07
C ALA A 55 2.45 6.32 7.44
N PRO A 56 1.98 7.29 8.24
CA PRO A 56 1.09 8.36 7.77
C PRO A 56 1.73 9.17 6.64
N GLY A 57 0.91 9.54 5.65
CA GLY A 57 1.35 10.29 4.46
C GLY A 57 2.05 9.44 3.39
N SER A 58 2.21 8.14 3.62
CA SER A 58 2.78 7.24 2.61
C SER A 58 1.80 6.98 1.46
N ARG A 59 2.33 6.81 0.26
CA ARG A 59 1.54 6.41 -0.91
C ARG A 59 1.11 4.96 -0.76
N MET A 60 -0.18 4.70 -0.93
CA MET A 60 -0.71 3.34 -0.92
C MET A 60 -1.25 2.97 -2.30
N ALA A 61 -1.10 1.71 -2.68
CA ALA A 61 -1.73 1.14 -3.85
C ALA A 61 -2.51 -0.13 -3.46
N PHE A 62 -3.82 -0.11 -3.71
CA PHE A 62 -4.71 -1.21 -3.36
C PHE A 62 -4.68 -2.28 -4.45
N MET A 63 -3.75 -3.23 -4.34
CA MET A 63 -3.43 -4.19 -5.40
C MET A 63 -4.21 -5.50 -5.34
N HIS A 64 -5.26 -5.59 -4.52
CA HIS A 64 -6.15 -6.75 -4.52
C HIS A 64 -7.09 -6.71 -5.73
N PRO A 65 -7.11 -7.71 -6.64
CA PRO A 65 -7.91 -7.60 -7.88
C PRO A 65 -9.42 -7.50 -7.65
N VAL A 66 -9.99 -8.18 -6.65
CA VAL A 66 -11.46 -8.23 -6.42
C VAL A 66 -11.84 -7.62 -5.08
N LYS A 67 -12.28 -6.37 -5.07
CA LYS A 67 -12.56 -5.59 -3.85
C LYS A 67 -14.06 -5.46 -3.61
N SER A 68 -14.43 -5.26 -2.35
CA SER A 68 -15.79 -4.84 -2.00
C SER A 68 -15.97 -3.34 -2.26
N ARG A 69 -17.20 -2.91 -2.60
CA ARG A 69 -17.51 -1.49 -2.80
C ARG A 69 -17.21 -0.65 -1.56
N VAL A 70 -17.47 -1.21 -0.37
CA VAL A 70 -17.16 -0.58 0.91
C VAL A 70 -15.65 -0.37 1.07
N ALA A 71 -14.83 -1.38 0.75
CA ALA A 71 -13.38 -1.26 0.82
C ALA A 71 -12.82 -0.25 -0.20
N ILE A 72 -13.37 -0.21 -1.41
CA ILE A 72 -13.00 0.80 -2.43
C ILE A 72 -13.32 2.21 -1.92
N SER A 73 -14.54 2.42 -1.42
CA SER A 73 -15.00 3.71 -0.91
C SER A 73 -14.13 4.18 0.25
N ALA A 74 -13.91 3.33 1.26
CA ALA A 74 -13.09 3.68 2.42
C ALA A 74 -11.64 3.97 2.02
N ALA A 75 -11.05 3.12 1.18
CA ALA A 75 -9.70 3.35 0.66
C ALA A 75 -9.57 4.71 -0.04
N TYR A 76 -10.55 5.08 -0.87
CA TYR A 76 -10.49 6.33 -1.64
C TYR A 76 -10.80 7.57 -0.77
N PHE A 77 -11.93 7.58 -0.07
CA PHE A 77 -12.43 8.76 0.61
C PHE A 77 -11.79 8.97 1.99
N ASP A 78 -11.56 7.89 2.75
CA ASP A 78 -11.11 7.98 4.13
C ASP A 78 -9.58 7.91 4.23
N HIS A 79 -8.93 7.14 3.35
CA HIS A 79 -7.48 6.87 3.40
C HIS A 79 -6.68 7.47 2.23
N GLY A 80 -7.35 8.15 1.30
CA GLY A 80 -6.67 8.87 0.21
C GLY A 80 -5.97 7.98 -0.82
N VAL A 81 -6.27 6.68 -0.88
CA VAL A 81 -5.72 5.76 -1.88
C VAL A 81 -6.19 6.17 -3.28
N ARG A 82 -5.25 6.23 -4.24
CA ARG A 82 -5.52 6.65 -5.64
C ARG A 82 -5.12 5.61 -6.68
N THR A 83 -4.38 4.57 -6.30
CA THR A 83 -3.96 3.50 -7.19
C THR A 83 -4.71 2.23 -6.82
N PHE A 84 -5.41 1.63 -7.78
CA PHE A 84 -6.17 0.38 -7.61
C PHE A 84 -5.81 -0.57 -8.76
N SER A 85 -5.59 -1.85 -8.45
CA SER A 85 -5.51 -2.89 -9.48
C SER A 85 -6.91 -3.46 -9.77
N PHE A 86 -7.11 -3.99 -10.98
CA PHE A 86 -8.31 -4.71 -11.37
C PHE A 86 -7.96 -5.61 -12.56
N ASP A 87 -8.71 -6.69 -12.75
CA ASP A 87 -8.50 -7.68 -13.82
C ASP A 87 -9.78 -7.97 -14.64
N THR A 88 -10.90 -7.33 -14.28
CA THR A 88 -12.21 -7.52 -14.93
C THR A 88 -12.92 -6.17 -15.17
N HIS A 89 -13.85 -6.15 -16.12
CA HIS A 89 -14.66 -4.96 -16.41
C HIS A 89 -15.63 -4.66 -15.26
N GLU A 90 -16.17 -5.70 -14.63
CA GLU A 90 -17.06 -5.62 -13.47
C GLU A 90 -16.36 -4.96 -12.29
N GLU A 91 -15.08 -5.27 -12.07
CA GLU A 91 -14.29 -4.63 -11.02
C GLU A 91 -14.01 -3.17 -11.33
N LEU A 92 -13.65 -2.83 -12.58
CA LEU A 92 -13.47 -1.44 -13.00
C LEU A 92 -14.76 -0.63 -12.76
N ALA A 93 -15.93 -1.21 -13.05
CA ALA A 93 -17.24 -0.60 -12.80
C ALA A 93 -17.60 -0.47 -11.30
N LYS A 94 -16.82 -1.05 -10.38
CA LYS A 94 -16.94 -0.77 -8.94
C LYS A 94 -16.07 0.41 -8.51
N ILE A 95 -14.99 0.69 -9.25
CA ILE A 95 -14.02 1.74 -8.96
C ILE A 95 -14.45 3.08 -9.55
N LEU A 96 -15.05 3.05 -10.74
CA LEU A 96 -15.71 4.20 -11.39
C LEU A 96 -17.02 4.56 -10.69
#